data_AF-K2FB28-F1
#
_entry.id   AF-K2FB28-F1
#
_cell.length_a   1.000
_cell.length_b   1.000
_cell.length_c   1.000
_cell.angle_alpha   90.00
_cell.angle_beta   90.00
_cell.angle_gamma   90.00
#
_symmetry.space_group_name_H-M   'P 1'
#
loop_
_entity.id
_entity.type
_entity.pdbx_description
1 polymer ?
#
loop_
_entity_poly.entity_id
_entity_poly.type
_entity_poly.pdbx_seq_one_letter_code
_entity_poly.pdbx_strand_id
1 'polypeptide(L)'
;MSRPLSFRGKMLLGSYRWIKHVVIVIKNNNILFIAAMLTIFGLTLRFWNNQQTFYAQAYEADTIALRNSNVPFFENQEIFKISDTESSDLMAVLGANSELQEKQAAQSQFAQKIYEIVGDAPISEMVPYISQRDEKVAAFLVGIAKKESSFGFASPLKDGKTCYNYWGYKGSGGRGTGMGYACFASPEEAIKVVGDRIEVLVNKDRNTPARMVDTWKCGKSCAGDPGAPGWIATVALYFNKLVG
;
A
#
# COMPACT_ATOMS: atom_id res chain seq x y z
N MET A 1 55.11 -32.86 -27.11
CA MET A 1 56.02 -33.09 -25.97
C MET A 1 55.92 -31.91 -25.02
N SER A 2 55.42 -32.16 -23.79
CA SER A 2 55.93 -31.73 -22.48
C SER A 2 56.61 -30.34 -22.38
N ARG A 3 56.27 -29.35 -21.55
CA ARG A 3 55.57 -29.23 -20.24
C ARG A 3 55.08 -27.76 -20.02
N PRO A 4 54.11 -27.52 -19.11
CA PRO A 4 53.75 -26.20 -18.58
C PRO A 4 54.46 -25.86 -17.25
N LEU A 5 54.71 -24.57 -17.01
CA LEU A 5 54.99 -23.93 -15.70
C LEU A 5 53.65 -23.39 -15.15
N SER A 6 53.21 -23.81 -13.95
CA SER A 6 53.32 -23.11 -12.66
C SER A 6 52.84 -21.64 -12.72
N PHE A 7 52.02 -21.09 -11.83
CA PHE A 7 51.92 -21.23 -10.38
C PHE A 7 50.67 -20.46 -9.91
N ARG A 8 50.28 -20.68 -8.64
CA ARG A 8 49.61 -19.73 -7.73
C ARG A 8 48.17 -20.05 -7.32
N GLY A 9 48.07 -20.95 -6.34
CA GLY A 9 46.90 -21.13 -5.49
C GLY A 9 47.32 -21.46 -4.05
N LYS A 10 47.75 -20.44 -3.29
CA LYS A 10 47.92 -20.54 -1.82
C LYS A 10 47.42 -19.26 -1.18
N MET A 11 46.10 -19.16 -1.07
CA MET A 11 45.40 -18.32 -0.11
C MET A 11 44.05 -19.00 0.06
N LEU A 12 43.56 -19.18 1.30
CA LEU A 12 42.37 -19.97 1.72
C LEU A 12 42.64 -21.34 2.36
N LEU A 13 43.54 -21.41 3.35
CA LEU A 13 43.58 -22.53 4.31
C LEU A 13 43.37 -22.10 5.78
N GLY A 14 43.14 -20.80 6.04
CA GLY A 14 42.98 -20.28 7.41
C GLY A 14 41.55 -20.26 7.95
N SER A 15 40.52 -20.18 7.11
CA SER A 15 39.12 -19.96 7.54
C SER A 15 38.33 -21.24 7.84
N TYR A 16 38.75 -22.39 7.31
CA TYR A 16 38.00 -23.65 7.45
C TYR A 16 38.12 -24.32 8.83
N ARG A 17 39.13 -23.96 9.63
CA ARG A 17 39.38 -24.62 10.92
C ARG A 17 38.49 -24.07 12.03
N TRP A 18 38.10 -22.80 11.96
CA TRP A 18 37.24 -22.15 12.95
C TRP A 18 35.77 -22.59 12.86
N ILE A 19 35.25 -22.74 11.63
CA ILE A 19 33.86 -23.18 11.38
C ILE A 19 33.59 -24.57 11.96
N LYS A 20 34.57 -25.50 11.90
CA LYS A 20 34.40 -26.86 12.44
C LYS A 20 34.26 -26.88 13.96
N HIS A 21 34.93 -25.99 14.70
CA HIS A 21 34.82 -25.95 16.15
C HIS A 21 33.46 -25.40 16.61
N VAL A 22 32.90 -24.41 15.91
CA VAL A 22 31.57 -23.86 16.23
C VAL A 22 30.46 -24.90 16.00
N VAL A 23 30.54 -25.67 14.91
CA VAL A 23 29.53 -26.70 14.59
C VAL A 23 29.54 -27.87 15.58
N ILE A 24 30.71 -28.24 16.13
CA ILE A 24 30.82 -29.36 17.08
C ILE A 24 30.21 -29.00 18.45
N VAL A 25 30.35 -27.76 18.91
CA VAL A 25 29.80 -27.33 20.21
C VAL A 25 28.27 -27.28 20.21
N ILE A 26 27.64 -26.94 19.07
CA ILE A 26 26.18 -26.85 18.95
C ILE A 26 25.51 -28.23 18.99
N LYS A 27 26.18 -29.28 18.51
CA LYS A 27 25.57 -30.61 18.38
C LYS A 27 25.38 -31.34 19.72
N ASN A 28 26.08 -30.92 20.79
CA ASN A 28 26.05 -31.61 22.09
C ASN A 28 25.22 -30.91 23.16
N ASN A 29 24.54 -29.80 22.84
CA ASN A 29 23.81 -29.01 23.82
C ASN A 29 22.49 -28.47 23.24
N ASN A 30 21.47 -29.33 23.19
CA ASN A 30 20.13 -29.00 22.69
C ASN A 30 19.53 -27.75 23.37
N ILE A 31 19.89 -27.49 24.62
CA ILE A 31 19.44 -26.32 25.39
C ILE A 31 19.98 -25.01 24.78
N LEU A 32 21.24 -24.97 24.36
CA LEU A 32 21.83 -23.77 23.73
C LEU A 32 21.21 -23.48 22.37
N PHE A 33 20.88 -24.52 21.60
CA PHE A 33 20.22 -24.36 20.31
C PHE A 33 18.79 -23.81 20.46
N ILE A 34 18.02 -24.33 21.42
CA ILE A 34 16.66 -23.84 21.71
C ILE A 34 16.71 -22.38 22.20
N ALA A 35 17.65 -22.03 23.08
CA ALA A 35 17.81 -20.66 23.55
C ALA A 35 18.14 -19.69 22.40
N ALA A 36 19.01 -20.09 21.46
CA ALA A 36 19.34 -19.28 20.28
C ALA A 36 18.14 -19.12 19.32
N MET A 37 17.32 -20.17 19.14
CA MET A 37 16.10 -20.08 18.32
C MET A 37 15.06 -19.14 18.95
N LEU A 38 14.88 -19.19 20.27
CA LEU A 38 13.94 -18.31 20.98
C LEU A 38 14.36 -16.84 20.94
N THR A 39 15.67 -16.54 21.03
CA THR A 39 16.16 -15.16 20.91
C THR A 39 15.99 -14.62 19.49
N ILE A 40 16.29 -15.42 18.46
CA ILE A 40 16.05 -15.05 17.06
C ILE A 40 14.55 -14.83 16.81
N PHE A 41 13.69 -15.73 17.30
CA PHE A 41 12.24 -15.62 17.15
C PHE A 41 11.68 -14.37 17.85
N GLY A 42 12.17 -14.06 19.06
CA GLY A 42 11.82 -12.83 19.78
C GLY A 42 12.25 -11.56 19.05
N LEU A 43 13.43 -11.56 18.41
CA LEU A 43 13.89 -10.44 17.59
C LEU A 43 13.05 -10.28 16.30
N THR A 44 12.65 -11.38 15.66
CA THR A 44 11.78 -11.33 14.46
C THR A 44 10.37 -10.84 14.79
N LEU A 45 9.82 -11.21 15.95
CA LEU A 45 8.52 -10.69 16.41
C LEU A 45 8.58 -9.19 16.71
N ARG A 46 9.69 -8.70 17.28
CA ARG A 46 9.89 -7.25 17.50
C ARG A 46 10.00 -6.49 16.18
N PHE A 47 10.65 -7.04 15.16
CA PHE A 47 10.71 -6.43 13.84
C PHE A 47 9.34 -6.38 13.14
N TRP A 48 8.51 -7.42 13.32
CA TRP A 48 7.16 -7.47 12.74
C TRP A 48 6.23 -6.42 13.35
N ASN A 49 6.26 -6.26 14.68
CA ASN A 49 5.42 -5.27 15.36
C ASN A 49 5.81 -3.82 15.02
N ASN A 50 7.06 -3.58 14.62
CA ASN A 50 7.55 -2.24 14.30
C ASN A 50 7.04 -1.75 12.92
N GLN A 51 6.80 -2.63 11.95
CA GLN A 51 6.37 -2.20 10.61
C GLN A 51 4.94 -1.62 10.58
N GLN A 52 4.02 -2.15 11.40
CA GLN A 52 2.65 -1.62 11.48
C GLN A 52 2.62 -0.21 12.11
N THR A 53 3.51 0.08 13.05
CA THR A 53 3.58 1.42 13.66
C THR A 53 4.17 2.46 12.72
N PHE A 54 5.12 2.11 11.84
CA PHE A 54 5.73 3.09 10.93
C PHE A 54 4.74 3.71 9.94
N TYR A 55 3.81 2.92 9.37
CA TYR A 55 2.84 3.47 8.43
C TYR A 55 1.80 4.32 9.14
N ALA A 56 1.21 3.84 10.25
CA ALA A 56 0.26 4.63 11.05
C ALA A 56 0.89 5.95 11.57
N GLN A 57 2.13 5.89 12.05
CA GLN A 57 2.87 7.07 12.52
C GLN A 57 3.29 8.02 11.39
N ALA A 58 3.50 7.53 10.16
CA ALA A 58 3.77 8.40 9.02
C ALA A 58 2.53 9.24 8.66
N TYR A 59 1.32 8.68 8.75
CA TYR A 59 0.09 9.45 8.59
C TYR A 59 -0.15 10.43 9.74
N GLU A 60 0.10 10.03 10.99
CA GLU A 60 0.02 10.94 12.14
C GLU A 60 1.07 12.06 12.05
N ALA A 61 2.29 11.76 11.61
CA ALA A 61 3.36 12.74 11.44
C ALA A 61 3.07 13.72 10.29
N ASP A 62 2.50 13.24 9.18
CA ASP A 62 2.11 14.09 8.04
C ASP A 62 0.93 15.00 8.40
N THR A 63 -0.04 14.49 9.17
CA THR A 63 -1.13 15.33 9.73
C THR A 63 -0.64 16.34 10.77
N ILE A 64 0.35 16.00 11.60
CA ILE A 64 1.00 16.95 12.53
C ILE A 64 1.88 17.97 11.79
N ALA A 65 2.56 17.58 10.72
CA ALA A 65 3.35 18.49 9.89
C ALA A 65 2.45 19.50 9.16
N LEU A 66 1.31 19.06 8.62
CA LEU A 66 0.26 19.94 8.08
C LEU A 66 -0.32 20.88 9.15
N ARG A 67 -0.51 20.39 10.38
CA ARG A 67 -0.96 21.19 11.53
C ARG A 67 0.01 22.31 11.91
N ASN A 68 1.31 22.09 11.78
CA ASN A 68 2.35 23.06 12.17
C ASN A 68 2.75 24.04 11.04
N SER A 69 2.23 23.87 9.82
CA SER A 69 2.65 24.66 8.66
C SER A 69 1.93 26.00 8.49
N ASN A 70 0.92 26.31 9.31
CA ASN A 70 0.10 27.52 9.16
C ASN A 70 0.04 28.37 10.44
N VAL A 71 1.16 28.99 10.83
CA VAL A 71 1.13 30.35 11.41
C VAL A 71 2.51 31.00 11.21
N PRO A 72 2.65 32.08 10.43
CA PRO A 72 3.75 33.01 10.65
C PRO A 72 3.51 33.64 12.03
N PHE A 73 4.39 33.32 12.97
CA PHE A 73 4.49 33.95 14.27
C PHE A 73 4.81 35.45 14.08
N PHE A 74 3.77 36.28 14.03
CA PHE A 74 3.89 37.73 14.02
C PHE A 74 4.11 38.21 15.45
N GLU A 75 5.38 38.34 15.81
CA GLU A 75 5.82 39.10 16.96
C GLU A 75 5.83 40.58 16.56
N ASN A 76 4.75 41.29 16.89
CA ASN A 76 4.75 42.70 17.24
C ASN A 76 3.39 43.03 17.90
N GLN A 77 3.43 43.13 19.23
CA GLN A 77 2.44 43.87 19.99
C GLN A 77 2.46 45.31 19.51
N GLU A 78 1.42 45.78 18.82
CA GLU A 78 0.79 47.07 19.08
C GLU A 78 -0.62 47.10 18.47
N ILE A 79 -1.61 47.20 19.36
CA ILE A 79 -2.84 47.99 19.16
C ILE A 79 -3.77 47.51 18.04
N PHE A 80 -4.57 46.47 18.34
CA PHE A 80 -5.82 46.22 17.59
C PHE A 80 -7.01 46.82 18.35
N LYS A 81 -7.43 48.02 17.92
CA LYS A 81 -8.79 48.51 18.15
C LYS A 81 -9.70 47.72 17.24
N ILE A 82 -10.45 46.78 17.81
CA ILE A 82 -11.42 45.95 17.11
C ILE A 82 -12.53 46.87 16.57
N SER A 83 -12.63 46.92 15.25
CA SER A 83 -13.81 47.39 14.53
C SER A 83 -14.71 46.19 14.27
N ASP A 84 -16.00 46.31 14.57
CA ASP A 84 -17.02 45.25 14.53
C ASP A 84 -17.29 44.65 13.12
N THR A 85 -16.46 44.96 12.13
CA THR A 85 -16.61 44.54 10.72
C THR A 85 -15.79 43.28 10.37
N GLU A 86 -14.79 42.88 11.17
CA GLU A 86 -13.95 41.68 10.90
C GLU A 86 -14.46 40.37 11.55
N SER A 87 -15.56 40.43 12.30
CA SER A 87 -16.15 39.23 12.94
C SER A 87 -16.68 38.21 11.94
N SER A 88 -17.02 38.64 10.71
CA SER A 88 -17.57 37.77 9.66
C SER A 88 -16.48 36.89 9.03
N ASP A 89 -15.30 37.45 8.77
CA ASP A 89 -14.20 36.72 8.13
C ASP A 89 -13.53 35.72 9.07
N LEU A 90 -13.42 36.05 10.37
CA LEU A 90 -12.87 35.10 11.35
C LEU A 90 -13.79 33.89 11.58
N MET A 91 -15.11 34.11 11.61
CA MET A 91 -16.10 33.02 11.70
C MET A 91 -16.06 32.13 10.45
N ALA A 92 -15.88 32.71 9.25
CA ALA A 92 -15.74 31.95 8.01
C ALA A 92 -14.45 31.11 7.98
N VAL A 93 -13.33 31.65 8.48
CA VAL A 93 -12.05 30.93 8.58
C VAL A 93 -12.12 29.80 9.61
N LEU A 94 -12.75 30.03 10.77
CA LEU A 94 -12.94 28.98 11.79
C LEU A 94 -13.87 27.87 11.28
N GLY A 95 -14.92 28.21 10.54
CA GLY A 95 -15.81 27.24 9.88
C GLY A 95 -15.08 26.38 8.84
N ALA A 96 -14.32 27.01 7.94
CA ALA A 96 -13.54 26.29 6.92
C ALA A 96 -12.46 25.38 7.52
N ASN A 97 -11.81 25.82 8.60
CA ASN A 97 -10.83 24.98 9.32
C ASN A 97 -11.49 23.77 10.01
N SER A 98 -12.71 23.91 10.52
CA SER A 98 -13.46 22.80 11.12
C SER A 98 -13.86 21.76 10.06
N GLU A 99 -14.36 22.20 8.90
CA GLU A 99 -14.74 21.28 7.80
C GLU A 99 -13.55 20.53 7.23
N LEU A 100 -12.40 21.21 7.07
CA LEU A 100 -11.15 20.58 6.61
C LEU A 100 -10.65 19.54 7.61
N GLN A 101 -10.70 19.83 8.91
CA GLN A 101 -10.31 18.90 9.97
C GLN A 101 -11.23 17.67 10.01
N GLU A 102 -12.54 17.87 9.89
CA GLU A 102 -13.51 16.76 9.85
C GLU A 102 -13.29 15.87 8.63
N LYS A 103 -13.07 16.47 7.45
CA LYS A 103 -12.78 15.73 6.21
C LYS A 103 -11.47 14.95 6.31
N GLN A 104 -10.43 15.55 6.88
CA GLN A 104 -9.14 14.87 7.10
C GLN A 104 -9.27 13.71 8.10
N ALA A 105 -10.02 13.90 9.19
CA ALA A 105 -10.28 12.85 10.17
C ALA A 105 -11.06 11.69 9.55
N ALA A 106 -12.12 11.98 8.79
CA ALA A 106 -12.91 10.97 8.07
C ALA A 106 -12.05 10.20 7.05
N GLN A 107 -11.23 10.91 6.28
CA GLN A 107 -10.31 10.30 5.33
C GLN A 107 -9.27 9.41 6.02
N SER A 108 -8.73 9.83 7.16
CA SER A 108 -7.79 9.04 7.95
C SER A 108 -8.43 7.76 8.49
N GLN A 109 -9.67 7.85 9.00
CA GLN A 109 -10.42 6.68 9.45
C GLN A 109 -10.71 5.72 8.29
N PHE A 110 -11.07 6.25 7.12
CA PHE A 110 -11.30 5.45 5.93
C PHE A 110 -10.02 4.75 5.45
N ALA A 111 -8.87 5.45 5.45
CA ALA A 111 -7.57 4.87 5.14
C ALA A 111 -7.21 3.73 6.10
N GLN A 112 -7.43 3.93 7.41
CA GLN A 112 -7.19 2.91 8.43
C GLN A 112 -8.03 1.65 8.19
N LYS A 113 -9.32 1.82 7.86
CA LYS A 113 -10.22 0.71 7.50
C LYS A 113 -9.71 -0.07 6.29
N ILE A 114 -9.16 0.61 5.28
CA ILE A 114 -8.55 -0.05 4.12
C ILE A 114 -7.28 -0.80 4.54
N TYR A 115 -6.42 -0.21 5.37
CA TYR A 115 -5.22 -0.87 5.90
C TYR A 115 -5.55 -2.17 6.64
N GLU A 116 -6.58 -2.17 7.49
CA GLU A 116 -7.04 -3.37 8.19
C GLU A 116 -7.51 -4.48 7.23
N ILE A 117 -8.08 -4.09 6.09
CA ILE A 117 -8.56 -5.03 5.07
C ILE A 117 -7.41 -5.64 4.26
N VAL A 118 -6.43 -4.82 3.87
CA VAL A 118 -5.36 -5.24 2.95
C VAL A 118 -4.12 -5.77 3.69
N GLY A 119 -3.93 -5.41 4.96
CA GLY A 119 -2.82 -5.83 5.79
C GLY A 119 -1.47 -5.42 5.22
N ASP A 120 -0.52 -6.36 5.21
CA ASP A 120 0.84 -6.22 4.70
C ASP A 120 0.97 -6.53 3.19
N ALA A 121 -0.15 -6.75 2.50
CA ALA A 121 -0.12 -7.01 1.06
C ALA A 121 0.46 -5.81 0.28
N PRO A 122 1.03 -6.03 -0.92
CA PRO A 122 1.63 -4.96 -1.73
C PRO A 122 0.70 -3.76 -2.00
N ILE A 123 -0.62 -3.96 -2.08
CA ILE A 123 -1.57 -2.84 -2.22
C ILE A 123 -1.58 -1.85 -1.04
N SER A 124 -1.03 -2.22 0.13
CA SER A 124 -0.88 -1.32 1.28
C SER A 124 -0.12 -0.03 0.91
N GLU A 125 0.84 -0.12 -0.01
CA GLU A 125 1.60 1.00 -0.59
C GLU A 125 0.68 2.05 -1.27
N MET A 126 -0.48 1.61 -1.75
CA MET A 126 -1.41 2.40 -2.55
C MET A 126 -2.55 3.02 -1.72
N VAL A 127 -2.73 2.58 -0.48
CA VAL A 127 -3.80 3.07 0.40
C VAL A 127 -3.85 4.59 0.56
N PRO A 128 -2.73 5.35 0.64
CA PRO A 128 -2.82 6.82 0.73
C PRO A 128 -3.56 7.45 -0.44
N TYR A 129 -3.47 6.83 -1.62
CA TYR A 129 -4.12 7.30 -2.85
C TYR A 129 -5.51 6.70 -3.03
N ILE A 130 -5.74 5.46 -2.55
CA ILE A 130 -7.06 4.82 -2.60
C ILE A 130 -8.04 5.56 -1.69
N SER A 131 -7.62 5.96 -0.48
CA SER A 131 -8.48 6.63 0.50
C SER A 131 -8.92 8.03 0.09
N GLN A 132 -8.25 8.63 -0.91
CA GLN A 132 -8.62 9.92 -1.50
C GLN A 132 -9.76 9.81 -2.52
N ARG A 133 -10.14 8.60 -2.92
CA ARG A 133 -11.20 8.37 -3.90
C ARG A 133 -12.56 8.29 -3.22
N ASP A 134 -13.62 8.48 -4.02
CA ASP A 134 -14.99 8.15 -3.62
C ASP A 134 -15.04 6.74 -3.02
N GLU A 135 -15.83 6.56 -1.94
CA GLU A 135 -15.84 5.32 -1.17
C GLU A 135 -16.16 4.10 -2.04
N LYS A 136 -17.07 4.22 -3.03
CA LYS A 136 -17.39 3.12 -3.94
C LYS A 136 -16.25 2.83 -4.88
N VAL A 137 -15.57 3.86 -5.40
CA VAL A 137 -14.38 3.70 -6.25
C VAL A 137 -13.27 3.01 -5.47
N ALA A 138 -12.98 3.46 -4.25
CA ALA A 138 -12.01 2.83 -3.35
C ALA A 138 -12.36 1.37 -3.05
N ALA A 139 -13.65 1.10 -2.78
CA ALA A 139 -14.14 -0.23 -2.51
C ALA A 139 -14.00 -1.19 -3.70
N PHE A 140 -14.24 -0.71 -4.92
CA PHE A 140 -13.98 -1.48 -6.14
C PHE A 140 -12.49 -1.66 -6.40
N LEU A 141 -11.65 -0.64 -6.17
CA LEU A 141 -10.20 -0.77 -6.26
C LEU A 141 -9.70 -1.92 -5.36
N VAL A 142 -10.12 -1.95 -4.10
CA VAL A 142 -9.73 -3.01 -3.15
C VAL A 142 -10.30 -4.37 -3.57
N GLY A 143 -11.60 -4.47 -3.84
CA GLY A 143 -12.27 -5.74 -4.15
C GLY A 143 -11.77 -6.40 -5.44
N ILE A 144 -11.56 -5.62 -6.50
CA ILE A 144 -11.02 -6.13 -7.78
C ILE A 144 -9.57 -6.54 -7.60
N ALA A 145 -8.75 -5.76 -6.88
CA ALA A 145 -7.35 -6.11 -6.63
C ALA A 145 -7.19 -7.42 -5.86
N LYS A 146 -8.07 -7.70 -4.89
CA LYS A 146 -8.08 -9.01 -4.22
C LYS A 146 -8.26 -10.13 -5.26
N LYS A 147 -9.22 -9.96 -6.16
CA LYS A 147 -9.62 -11.01 -7.07
C LYS A 147 -8.61 -11.25 -8.19
N GLU A 148 -8.00 -10.19 -8.71
CA GLU A 148 -7.07 -10.24 -9.83
C GLU A 148 -5.66 -10.68 -9.43
N SER A 149 -5.16 -10.17 -8.32
CA SER A 149 -3.74 -10.30 -7.98
C SER A 149 -3.48 -10.71 -6.54
N SER A 150 -4.52 -11.09 -5.79
CA SER A 150 -4.44 -11.27 -4.34
C SER A 150 -3.83 -10.05 -3.66
N PHE A 151 -4.37 -8.85 -3.92
CA PHE A 151 -3.84 -7.59 -3.38
C PHE A 151 -2.39 -7.27 -3.82
N GLY A 152 -2.00 -7.72 -5.01
CA GLY A 152 -0.71 -7.41 -5.61
C GLY A 152 0.38 -8.47 -5.45
N PHE A 153 0.14 -9.57 -4.72
CA PHE A 153 1.09 -10.68 -4.64
C PHE A 153 1.39 -11.31 -6.01
N ALA A 154 0.42 -11.30 -6.93
CA ALA A 154 0.58 -11.78 -8.31
C ALA A 154 0.71 -10.62 -9.33
N SER A 155 1.35 -9.51 -8.93
CA SER A 155 1.59 -8.36 -9.81
C SER A 155 2.54 -8.70 -10.97
N PRO A 156 2.31 -8.16 -12.18
CA PRO A 156 3.27 -8.28 -13.26
C PRO A 156 4.59 -7.57 -12.91
N LEU A 157 5.69 -8.11 -13.44
CA LEU A 157 7.03 -7.55 -13.28
C LEU A 157 7.56 -7.06 -14.62
N LYS A 158 8.40 -6.03 -14.56
CA LYS A 158 9.21 -5.55 -15.68
C LYS A 158 10.60 -5.19 -15.16
N ASP A 159 11.62 -5.78 -15.75
CA ASP A 159 13.03 -5.60 -15.37
C ASP A 159 13.28 -5.90 -13.88
N GLY A 160 12.63 -6.95 -13.36
CA GLY A 160 12.71 -7.35 -11.96
C GLY A 160 11.98 -6.43 -10.97
N LYS A 161 11.28 -5.39 -11.44
CA LYS A 161 10.52 -4.45 -10.61
C LYS A 161 9.03 -4.63 -10.82
N THR A 162 8.24 -4.39 -9.76
CA THR A 162 6.78 -4.38 -9.83
C THR A 162 6.28 -3.35 -10.84
N CYS A 163 5.17 -3.67 -11.50
CA CYS A 163 4.45 -2.81 -12.42
C CYS A 163 3.24 -2.12 -11.77
N TYR A 164 3.03 -2.32 -10.47
CA TYR A 164 1.93 -1.72 -9.70
C TYR A 164 0.54 -1.97 -10.29
N ASN A 165 0.36 -3.04 -11.06
CA ASN A 165 -0.90 -3.36 -11.72
C ASN A 165 -1.57 -4.54 -11.03
N TYR A 166 -2.50 -4.22 -10.13
CA TYR A 166 -3.17 -5.21 -9.31
C TYR A 166 -4.55 -5.60 -9.84
N TRP A 167 -4.99 -5.01 -10.95
CA TRP A 167 -6.36 -5.11 -11.49
C TRP A 167 -6.43 -5.75 -12.88
N GLY A 168 -5.31 -6.24 -13.41
CA GLY A 168 -5.28 -6.83 -14.75
C GLY A 168 -5.47 -5.80 -15.87
N TYR A 169 -5.19 -4.52 -15.62
CA TYR A 169 -5.42 -3.44 -16.59
C TYR A 169 -4.54 -3.62 -17.84
N LYS A 170 -5.15 -3.62 -19.04
CA LYS A 170 -4.49 -3.96 -20.32
C LYS A 170 -3.93 -2.76 -21.10
N GLY A 171 -4.13 -1.53 -20.62
CA GLY A 171 -3.57 -0.34 -21.26
C GLY A 171 -2.04 -0.25 -21.16
N SER A 172 -1.47 0.88 -21.57
CA SER A 172 -0.07 1.22 -21.33
C SER A 172 0.04 2.07 -20.06
N GLY A 173 1.08 1.85 -19.25
CA GLY A 173 1.45 2.74 -18.14
C GLY A 173 2.70 3.55 -18.49
N GLY A 174 3.22 4.32 -17.54
CA GLY A 174 4.41 5.16 -17.68
C GLY A 174 5.67 4.37 -18.01
N ARG A 175 5.70 3.07 -17.68
CA ARG A 175 6.77 2.14 -18.06
C ARG A 175 6.36 1.23 -19.23
N GLY A 176 5.32 1.59 -19.98
CA GLY A 176 4.77 0.79 -21.09
C GLY A 176 3.94 -0.39 -20.60
N THR A 177 4.21 -1.57 -21.16
CA THR A 177 3.61 -2.84 -20.73
C THR A 177 4.65 -3.78 -20.13
N GLY A 178 4.20 -4.65 -19.23
CA GLY A 178 4.95 -5.75 -18.60
C GLY A 178 4.06 -6.98 -18.52
N MET A 179 4.54 -8.13 -19.00
CA MET A 179 3.77 -9.39 -19.05
C MET A 179 2.38 -9.27 -19.70
N GLY A 180 2.22 -8.37 -20.68
CA GLY A 180 0.93 -8.15 -21.36
C GLY A 180 -0.10 -7.35 -20.55
N TYR A 181 0.34 -6.63 -19.52
CA TYR A 181 -0.46 -5.70 -18.72
C TYR A 181 0.22 -4.32 -18.67
N ALA A 182 -0.51 -3.28 -18.29
CA ALA A 182 0.07 -1.98 -18.04
C ALA A 182 1.17 -2.08 -16.98
N CYS A 183 2.29 -1.39 -17.21
CA CYS A 183 3.35 -1.23 -16.24
C CYS A 183 3.41 0.22 -15.79
N PHE A 184 2.81 0.50 -14.64
CA PHE A 184 2.82 1.83 -14.04
C PHE A 184 4.19 2.11 -13.41
N ALA A 185 4.60 3.36 -13.44
CA ALA A 185 5.83 3.86 -12.85
C ALA A 185 5.73 4.02 -11.34
N SER A 186 4.52 4.27 -10.80
CA SER A 186 4.29 4.48 -9.37
C SER A 186 2.93 3.97 -8.89
N PRO A 187 2.78 3.77 -7.56
CA PRO A 187 1.49 3.55 -6.90
C PRO A 187 0.44 4.61 -7.28
N GLU A 188 0.83 5.88 -7.26
CA GLU A 188 -0.04 7.02 -7.59
C GLU A 188 -0.55 6.96 -9.03
N GLU A 189 0.33 6.65 -10.00
CA GLU A 189 -0.08 6.51 -11.40
C GLU A 189 -1.08 5.38 -11.56
N ALA A 190 -0.83 4.23 -10.92
CA ALA A 190 -1.74 3.09 -10.99
C ALA A 190 -3.13 3.43 -10.46
N ILE A 191 -3.22 4.05 -9.28
CA ILE A 191 -4.49 4.50 -8.69
C ILE A 191 -5.14 5.58 -9.52
N LYS A 192 -4.36 6.47 -10.14
CA LYS A 192 -4.91 7.45 -11.07
C LYS A 192 -5.57 6.77 -12.25
N VAL A 193 -4.83 5.97 -13.02
CA VAL A 193 -5.33 5.39 -14.26
C VAL A 193 -6.49 4.42 -14.01
N VAL A 194 -6.34 3.52 -13.03
CA VAL A 194 -7.36 2.51 -12.73
C VAL A 194 -8.54 3.12 -11.98
N GLY A 195 -8.29 4.01 -11.02
CA GLY A 195 -9.32 4.71 -10.27
C GLY A 195 -10.19 5.57 -11.17
N ASP A 196 -9.60 6.37 -12.07
CA ASP A 196 -10.35 7.20 -13.03
C ASP A 196 -11.22 6.32 -13.95
N ARG A 197 -10.72 5.14 -14.36
CA ARG A 197 -11.53 4.18 -15.14
C ARG A 197 -12.70 3.63 -14.34
N ILE A 198 -12.49 3.23 -13.09
CA ILE A 198 -13.54 2.70 -12.21
C ILE A 198 -14.58 3.79 -11.93
N GLU A 199 -14.16 5.02 -11.68
CA GLU A 199 -15.04 6.17 -11.47
C GLU A 199 -15.98 6.40 -12.67
N VAL A 200 -15.44 6.34 -13.90
CA VAL A 200 -16.27 6.39 -15.12
C VAL A 200 -17.32 5.27 -15.16
N LEU A 201 -17.00 4.07 -14.65
CA LEU A 201 -17.95 2.96 -14.60
C LEU A 201 -19.00 3.16 -13.51
N VAL A 202 -18.60 3.62 -12.33
CA VAL A 202 -19.51 3.96 -11.22
C VAL A 202 -20.52 5.01 -11.67
N ASN A 203 -20.05 6.06 -12.36
CA ASN A 203 -20.87 7.14 -12.92
C ASN A 203 -21.78 6.67 -14.09
N LYS A 204 -21.59 5.45 -14.59
CA LYS A 204 -22.44 4.80 -15.61
C LYS A 204 -23.30 3.68 -15.01
N ASP A 205 -23.71 3.84 -13.74
CA ASP A 205 -24.55 2.90 -12.99
C ASP A 205 -23.97 1.48 -12.92
N ARG A 206 -22.65 1.35 -12.93
CA ARG A 206 -21.92 0.11 -12.56
C ARG A 206 -21.47 0.18 -11.10
N ASN A 207 -22.34 0.71 -10.24
CA ASN A 207 -22.08 1.01 -8.84
C ASN A 207 -22.44 -0.15 -7.88
N THR A 208 -22.69 -1.35 -8.41
CA THR A 208 -22.87 -2.58 -7.63
C THR A 208 -21.81 -3.63 -8.04
N PRO A 209 -21.39 -4.53 -7.14
CA PRO A 209 -20.42 -5.59 -7.44
C PRO A 209 -20.74 -6.41 -8.70
N ALA A 210 -22.00 -6.84 -8.86
CA ALA A 210 -22.41 -7.61 -10.04
C ALA A 210 -22.22 -6.83 -11.34
N ARG A 211 -22.73 -5.59 -11.39
CA ARG A 211 -22.63 -4.74 -12.58
C ARG A 211 -21.20 -4.30 -12.88
N MET A 212 -20.41 -4.05 -11.85
CA MET A 212 -18.99 -3.74 -12.01
C MET A 212 -18.25 -4.92 -12.64
N VAL A 213 -18.46 -6.13 -12.13
CA VAL A 213 -17.82 -7.34 -12.65
C VAL A 213 -18.24 -7.63 -14.09
N ASP A 214 -19.52 -7.46 -14.45
CA ASP A 214 -19.99 -7.61 -15.83
C ASP A 214 -19.17 -6.79 -16.83
N THR A 215 -18.76 -5.58 -16.42
CA THR A 215 -18.02 -4.66 -17.30
C THR A 215 -16.51 -4.83 -17.16
N TRP A 216 -15.99 -4.94 -15.95
CA TRP A 216 -14.54 -5.04 -15.70
C TRP A 216 -13.96 -6.36 -16.21
N LYS A 217 -14.58 -7.48 -15.83
CA LYS A 217 -14.12 -8.83 -16.18
C LYS A 217 -14.57 -9.25 -17.58
N CYS A 218 -15.84 -9.01 -17.91
CA CYS A 218 -16.47 -9.57 -19.12
C CYS A 218 -16.76 -8.54 -20.22
N GLY A 219 -16.44 -7.26 -19.99
CA GLY A 219 -16.64 -6.18 -20.95
C GLY A 219 -18.07 -5.66 -21.06
N LYS A 220 -19.09 -6.54 -21.12
CA LYS A 220 -20.50 -6.15 -21.23
C LYS A 220 -21.44 -6.92 -20.30
N SER A 221 -21.26 -8.24 -20.21
CA SER A 221 -22.05 -9.13 -19.37
C SER A 221 -21.28 -10.42 -19.15
N CYS A 222 -21.37 -10.97 -17.95
CA CYS A 222 -20.81 -12.28 -17.62
C CYS A 222 -21.85 -13.42 -17.74
N ALA A 223 -22.94 -13.24 -18.48
CA ALA A 223 -23.92 -14.29 -18.69
C ALA A 223 -23.27 -15.54 -19.32
N GLY A 224 -23.40 -16.69 -18.63
CA GLY A 224 -22.79 -17.96 -19.06
C GLY A 224 -21.33 -18.16 -18.64
N ASP A 225 -20.68 -17.20 -17.98
CA ASP A 225 -19.32 -17.38 -17.42
C ASP A 225 -19.40 -18.07 -16.04
N PRO A 226 -18.96 -19.33 -15.91
CA PRO A 226 -19.01 -20.05 -14.63
C PRO A 226 -18.09 -19.47 -13.55
N GLY A 227 -17.08 -18.67 -13.92
CA GLY A 227 -16.17 -18.00 -13.00
C GLY A 227 -16.70 -16.66 -12.46
N ALA A 228 -17.75 -16.11 -13.07
CA ALA A 228 -18.29 -14.81 -12.68
C ALA A 228 -18.92 -14.77 -11.28
N PRO A 229 -19.69 -15.79 -10.82
CA PRO A 229 -20.25 -15.78 -9.46
C PRO A 229 -19.18 -15.64 -8.37
N GLY A 230 -18.06 -16.36 -8.49
CA GLY A 230 -16.96 -16.26 -7.52
C GLY A 230 -16.23 -14.90 -7.56
N TRP A 231 -16.19 -14.27 -8.74
CA TRP A 231 -15.71 -12.90 -8.90
C TRP A 231 -16.63 -11.90 -8.19
N ILE A 232 -17.93 -11.96 -8.46
CA ILE A 232 -18.95 -11.09 -7.85
C ILE A 232 -18.92 -11.24 -6.33
N ALA A 233 -18.88 -12.48 -5.82
CA ALA A 233 -18.83 -12.74 -4.39
C ALA A 233 -17.58 -12.12 -3.73
N THR A 234 -16.41 -12.25 -4.37
CA THR A 234 -15.17 -11.65 -3.85
C THR A 234 -15.28 -10.13 -3.84
N VAL A 235 -15.66 -9.52 -4.95
CA VAL A 235 -15.78 -8.05 -5.04
C VAL A 235 -16.83 -7.53 -4.06
N ALA A 236 -17.98 -8.21 -3.93
CA ALA A 236 -19.03 -7.84 -2.99
C ALA A 236 -18.59 -7.91 -1.53
N LEU A 237 -17.82 -8.94 -1.14
CA LEU A 237 -17.30 -9.07 0.21
C LEU A 237 -16.51 -7.83 0.64
N TYR A 238 -15.57 -7.37 -0.19
CA TYR A 238 -14.75 -6.21 0.14
C TYR A 238 -15.50 -4.89 -0.06
N PHE A 239 -16.42 -4.85 -1.03
CA PHE A 239 -17.27 -3.68 -1.23
C PHE A 239 -18.12 -3.38 0.00
N ASN A 240 -18.81 -4.40 0.52
CA ASN A 240 -19.67 -4.28 1.70
C ASN A 240 -18.87 -3.99 2.97
N LYS A 241 -17.61 -4.44 3.07
CA LYS A 241 -16.76 -4.06 4.20
C LYS A 241 -16.50 -2.56 4.23
N LEU A 242 -16.42 -1.89 3.08
CA LEU A 242 -16.03 -0.48 2.99
C LEU A 242 -17.22 0.47 2.95
N VAL A 243 -18.26 0.14 2.16
CA VAL A 243 -19.41 1.00 1.85
C VAL A 243 -20.70 0.55 2.57
N GLY A 244 -20.73 -0.69 3.08
CA GLY A 244 -21.90 -1.30 3.72
C GLY A 244 -22.03 -1.02 5.20
#